data_AF-A0A1S8SX76-F1
#
_entry.id   AF-A0A1S8SX76-F1
#
_cell.length_a   1.000
_cell.length_b   1.000
_cell.length_c   1.000
_cell.angle_alpha   90.00
_cell.angle_beta   90.00
_cell.angle_gamma   90.00
#
_symmetry.space_group_name_H-M   'P 1'
#
loop_
_entity.id
_entity.type
_entity.pdbx_description
1 polymer ?
#
loop_
_entity_poly.entity_id
_entity_poly.type
_entity_poly.pdbx_seq_one_letter_code
_entity_poly.pdbx_strand_id
1 'polypeptide(L)'
;MVFGYTILNTFRTKSSEKLCEYLKVRPKKQFTMLDCHDGIPVKPDMDTLIDTKEARKLIDVCLERGSNLSLILSEEHKSEDGFDVHQIRCSYYSVLNCDDDAYLAARAIQFFTPGIPQVYYVGALAGENDVENVIRTGEGREINRHNFSIEEIEQSLEKKVVQRFLKLIRFRNEYDAFNGKFKVLDCAKDEIKLTWEKDSKFCELFIDLKTNESVISYIDELGNLVKYKI
;
A
#
# COMPACT_ATOMS: atom_id res chain seq x y z
N MET A 1 12.86 -2.42 2.50
CA MET A 1 11.74 -1.47 2.35
C MET A 1 10.69 -2.02 1.38
N VAL A 2 10.40 -3.34 1.44
CA VAL A 2 9.72 -4.10 0.36
C VAL A 2 8.19 -4.02 0.34
N PHE A 3 7.60 -3.33 1.31
CA PHE A 3 6.19 -3.45 1.64
C PHE A 3 5.24 -2.94 0.55
N GLY A 4 5.51 -1.76 -0.03
CA GLY A 4 4.69 -1.20 -1.11
C GLY A 4 4.70 -2.09 -2.36
N TYR A 5 5.88 -2.58 -2.77
CA TYR A 5 5.99 -3.52 -3.89
C TYR A 5 5.17 -4.80 -3.67
N THR A 6 5.30 -5.42 -2.49
CA THR A 6 4.57 -6.66 -2.16
C THR A 6 3.06 -6.46 -2.26
N ILE A 7 2.55 -5.33 -1.76
CA ILE A 7 1.13 -4.99 -1.83
C ILE A 7 0.68 -4.82 -3.28
N LEU A 8 1.40 -4.04 -4.10
CA LEU A 8 1.06 -3.90 -5.52
C LEU A 8 1.03 -5.24 -6.24
N ASN A 9 2.02 -6.09 -6.00
CA ASN A 9 2.04 -7.41 -6.61
C ASN A 9 0.85 -8.26 -6.16
N THR A 10 0.42 -8.19 -4.89
CA THR A 10 -0.78 -8.89 -4.40
C THR A 10 -2.05 -8.44 -5.13
N PHE A 11 -2.25 -7.15 -5.37
CA PHE A 11 -3.40 -6.66 -6.14
C PHE A 11 -3.32 -7.04 -7.63
N ARG A 12 -2.13 -7.05 -8.22
CA ARG A 12 -1.93 -7.48 -9.62
C ARG A 12 -2.23 -8.97 -9.81
N THR A 13 -1.70 -9.83 -8.93
CA THR A 13 -1.84 -11.28 -9.07
C THR A 13 -3.15 -11.81 -8.49
N LYS A 14 -3.85 -10.99 -7.70
CA LYS A 14 -5.03 -11.42 -6.94
C LYS A 14 -4.71 -12.61 -6.03
N SER A 15 -3.47 -12.64 -5.51
CA SER A 15 -2.97 -13.65 -4.58
C SER A 15 -2.31 -13.02 -3.35
N SER A 16 -2.74 -13.45 -2.17
CA SER A 16 -2.23 -13.04 -0.87
C SER A 16 -1.04 -13.86 -0.38
N GLU A 17 -0.69 -14.97 -1.04
CA GLU A 17 0.29 -15.95 -0.56
C GLU A 17 1.62 -15.29 -0.14
N LYS A 18 2.26 -14.57 -1.06
CA LYS A 18 3.54 -13.87 -0.81
C LYS A 18 3.43 -12.81 0.29
N LEU A 19 2.31 -12.09 0.35
CA LEU A 19 2.07 -11.09 1.38
C LEU A 19 1.91 -11.74 2.75
N CYS A 20 1.09 -12.78 2.85
CA CYS A 20 0.85 -13.53 4.08
C CYS A 20 2.13 -14.20 4.60
N GLU A 21 2.95 -14.79 3.72
CA GLU A 21 4.28 -15.30 4.06
C GLU A 21 5.18 -14.20 4.62
N TYR A 22 5.28 -13.07 3.93
CA TYR A 22 6.07 -11.92 4.39
C TYR A 22 5.60 -11.40 5.76
N LEU A 23 4.28 -11.26 5.95
CA LEU A 23 3.69 -10.79 7.22
C LEU A 23 3.95 -11.72 8.40
N LYS A 24 4.11 -13.04 8.16
CA LYS A 24 4.42 -14.03 9.19
C LYS A 24 5.87 -13.91 9.71
N VAL A 25 6.82 -13.50 8.88
CA VAL A 25 8.27 -13.55 9.22
C VAL A 25 8.96 -12.20 9.36
N ARG A 26 8.34 -11.10 8.91
CA ARG A 26 8.97 -9.78 8.93
C ARG A 26 9.23 -9.22 10.34
N PRO A 27 10.27 -8.38 10.54
CA PRO A 27 10.48 -7.67 11.79
C PRO A 27 9.35 -6.66 12.07
N LYS A 28 8.88 -6.61 13.32
CA LYS A 28 7.72 -5.80 13.73
C LYS A 28 8.03 -4.32 14.00
N LYS A 29 9.27 -4.00 14.40
CA LYS A 29 9.71 -2.63 14.72
C LYS A 29 10.13 -1.88 13.46
N GLN A 30 9.16 -1.52 12.63
CA GLN A 30 9.39 -0.80 11.38
C GLN A 30 8.37 0.32 11.20
N PHE A 31 8.74 1.36 10.46
CA PHE A 31 7.77 2.25 9.84
C PHE A 31 7.21 1.57 8.59
N THR A 32 5.89 1.51 8.45
CA THR A 32 5.24 0.93 7.27
C THR A 32 4.76 2.06 6.36
N MET A 33 5.01 1.94 5.05
CA MET A 33 4.61 2.94 4.06
C MET A 33 4.23 2.26 2.76
N LEU A 34 3.28 2.86 2.03
CA LEU A 34 2.97 2.50 0.65
C LEU A 34 3.70 3.45 -0.31
N ASP A 35 3.64 4.73 0.01
CA ASP A 35 4.21 5.86 -0.68
C ASP A 35 5.15 6.67 0.21
N CYS A 36 6.10 7.34 -0.42
CA CYS A 36 6.96 8.35 0.18
C CYS A 36 7.35 9.39 -0.88
N HIS A 37 8.29 10.28 -0.57
CA HIS A 37 8.79 11.29 -1.50
C HIS A 37 9.66 10.73 -2.65
N ASP A 38 10.11 9.48 -2.55
CA ASP A 38 10.79 8.74 -3.60
C ASP A 38 9.85 7.74 -4.31
N GLY A 39 10.37 6.95 -5.23
CA GLY A 39 9.60 5.88 -5.87
C GLY A 39 9.48 4.61 -5.01
N ILE A 40 8.57 3.73 -5.40
CA ILE A 40 8.38 2.41 -4.80
C ILE A 40 9.65 1.58 -5.06
N PRO A 41 10.34 1.11 -4.01
CA PRO A 41 11.62 0.43 -4.15
C PRO A 41 11.47 -0.95 -4.79
N VAL A 42 12.38 -1.27 -5.70
CA VAL A 42 12.50 -2.57 -6.37
C VAL A 42 13.86 -3.17 -6.05
N LYS A 43 14.93 -2.81 -6.78
CA LYS A 43 16.30 -3.20 -6.45
C LYS A 43 17.00 -2.12 -5.62
N PRO A 44 17.88 -2.46 -4.65
CA PRO A 44 18.26 -3.80 -4.21
C PRO A 44 17.31 -4.39 -3.15
N ASP A 45 16.32 -3.62 -2.70
CA ASP A 45 15.41 -4.00 -1.60
C ASP A 45 14.74 -5.36 -1.75
N MET A 46 14.44 -5.75 -3.00
CA MET A 46 13.72 -6.97 -3.34
C MET A 46 14.63 -8.10 -3.84
N ASP A 47 15.95 -7.94 -3.91
CA ASP A 47 16.84 -8.88 -4.62
C ASP A 47 16.72 -10.34 -4.14
N THR A 48 16.47 -10.56 -2.84
CA THR A 48 16.28 -11.90 -2.27
C THR A 48 14.84 -12.43 -2.35
N LEU A 49 13.89 -11.60 -2.77
CA LEU A 49 12.44 -11.87 -2.76
C LEU A 49 11.80 -11.79 -4.16
N ILE A 50 12.55 -11.34 -5.16
CA ILE A 50 12.01 -11.02 -6.48
C ILE A 50 12.40 -12.07 -7.52
N ASP A 51 11.38 -12.54 -8.25
CA ASP A 51 11.58 -13.15 -9.56
C ASP A 51 11.55 -12.01 -10.58
N THR A 52 12.65 -11.79 -11.30
CA THR A 52 12.78 -10.68 -12.26
C THR A 52 11.75 -10.76 -13.39
N LYS A 53 11.27 -11.95 -13.75
CA LYS A 53 10.19 -12.11 -14.74
C LYS A 53 8.86 -11.59 -14.23
N GLU A 54 8.52 -11.88 -12.98
CA GLU A 54 7.31 -11.35 -12.35
C GLU A 54 7.43 -9.85 -12.04
N ALA A 55 8.65 -9.37 -11.73
CA ALA A 55 8.93 -7.96 -11.56
C ALA A 55 8.63 -7.15 -12.83
N ARG A 56 9.14 -7.63 -13.98
CA ARG A 56 8.90 -6.98 -15.27
C ARG A 56 7.41 -6.86 -15.58
N LYS A 57 6.62 -7.92 -15.34
CA LYS A 57 5.15 -7.87 -15.49
C LYS A 57 4.49 -6.81 -14.61
N LEU A 58 4.94 -6.65 -13.35
CA LEU A 58 4.42 -5.59 -12.49
C LEU A 58 4.83 -4.21 -13.01
N ILE A 59 6.08 -4.06 -13.42
CA ILE A 59 6.61 -2.81 -13.97
C ILE A 59 5.86 -2.40 -15.24
N ASP A 60 5.58 -3.33 -16.15
CA ASP A 60 4.81 -3.06 -17.37
C ASP A 60 3.44 -2.48 -17.02
N VAL A 61 2.73 -3.09 -16.05
CA VAL A 61 1.45 -2.56 -15.53
C VAL A 61 1.61 -1.18 -14.90
N CYS A 62 2.70 -0.94 -14.15
CA CYS A 62 2.96 0.38 -13.58
C CYS A 62 3.21 1.44 -14.66
N LEU A 63 3.95 1.10 -15.72
CA LEU A 63 4.22 1.97 -16.86
C LEU A 63 2.94 2.27 -17.66
N GLU A 64 2.10 1.27 -17.88
CA GLU A 64 0.76 1.44 -18.50
C GLU A 64 -0.11 2.42 -17.69
N ARG A 65 0.08 2.47 -16.37
CA ARG A 65 -0.58 3.41 -15.45
C ARG A 65 0.15 4.74 -15.28
N GLY A 66 1.09 5.06 -16.16
CA GLY A 66 1.77 6.35 -16.23
C GLY A 66 2.96 6.50 -15.30
N SER A 67 3.49 5.42 -14.72
CA SER A 67 4.71 5.49 -13.91
C SER A 67 5.92 5.81 -14.79
N ASN A 68 6.97 6.39 -14.18
CA ASN A 68 8.32 6.41 -14.76
C ASN A 68 9.30 5.66 -13.85
N LEU A 69 10.49 5.33 -14.34
CA LEU A 69 11.43 4.46 -13.64
C LEU A 69 12.72 5.19 -13.25
N SER A 70 13.24 4.86 -12.08
CA SER A 70 14.65 5.06 -11.76
C SER A 70 15.41 3.77 -12.09
N LEU A 71 16.53 3.88 -12.80
CA LEU A 71 17.34 2.72 -13.19
C LEU A 71 18.67 2.66 -12.42
N ILE A 72 19.20 1.46 -12.28
CA ILE A 72 20.55 1.17 -11.80
C ILE A 72 21.50 1.31 -12.99
N LEU A 73 22.48 2.19 -12.86
CA LEU A 73 23.45 2.47 -13.94
C LEU A 73 24.67 1.55 -13.90
N SER A 74 25.06 1.03 -12.74
CA SER A 74 26.21 0.16 -12.62
C SER A 74 25.87 -1.29 -12.97
N GLU A 75 26.63 -1.88 -13.90
CA GLU A 75 26.44 -3.26 -14.35
C GLU A 75 26.54 -4.28 -13.21
N GLU A 76 27.41 -4.03 -12.23
CA GLU A 76 27.60 -4.88 -11.04
C GLU A 76 26.38 -4.97 -10.11
N HIS A 77 25.42 -4.06 -10.25
CA HIS A 77 24.19 -4.03 -9.43
C HIS A 77 22.94 -4.38 -10.22
N LYS A 78 23.10 -4.71 -11.52
CA LYS A 78 22.03 -5.30 -12.32
C LYS A 78 21.88 -6.78 -12.00
N SER A 79 20.71 -7.31 -12.28
CA SER A 79 20.48 -8.75 -12.20
C SER A 79 21.14 -9.45 -13.40
N GLU A 80 21.43 -10.75 -13.31
CA GLU A 80 22.09 -11.51 -14.39
C GLU A 80 21.35 -11.44 -15.73
N ASP A 81 20.02 -11.26 -15.69
CA ASP A 81 19.16 -11.10 -16.86
C ASP A 81 19.03 -9.64 -17.34
N GLY A 82 19.89 -8.74 -16.84
CA GLY A 82 19.92 -7.32 -17.16
C GLY A 82 18.82 -6.49 -16.48
N PHE A 83 18.08 -7.05 -15.52
CA PHE A 83 17.05 -6.28 -14.79
C PHE A 83 17.68 -5.22 -13.88
N ASP A 84 17.30 -3.95 -14.11
CA ASP A 84 17.97 -2.76 -13.58
C ASP A 84 17.03 -1.73 -12.94
N VAL A 85 15.76 -2.06 -12.69
CA VAL A 85 14.83 -1.10 -12.09
C VAL A 85 15.13 -0.89 -10.60
N HIS A 86 15.52 0.33 -10.24
CA HIS A 86 15.76 0.74 -8.86
C HIS A 86 14.43 1.09 -8.15
N GLN A 87 13.63 1.96 -8.77
CA GLN A 87 12.38 2.46 -8.19
C GLN A 87 11.31 2.68 -9.26
N ILE A 88 10.06 2.42 -8.92
CA ILE A 88 8.88 2.78 -9.72
C ILE A 88 8.36 4.12 -9.18
N ARG A 89 8.39 5.17 -9.99
CA ARG A 89 7.96 6.52 -9.59
C ARG A 89 6.54 6.75 -10.09
N CYS A 90 5.63 6.89 -9.14
CA CYS A 90 4.20 7.09 -9.33
C CYS A 90 3.55 7.51 -8.01
N SER A 91 2.37 8.11 -8.07
CA SER A 91 1.47 8.13 -6.92
C SER A 91 0.92 6.73 -6.67
N TYR A 92 0.77 6.35 -5.40
CA TYR A 92 0.29 5.00 -5.05
C TYR A 92 -1.18 4.79 -5.43
N TYR A 93 -1.96 5.88 -5.50
CA TYR A 93 -3.34 5.84 -5.94
C TYR A 93 -3.42 5.60 -7.46
N SER A 94 -2.62 6.32 -8.27
CA SER A 94 -2.58 6.12 -9.72
C SER A 94 -2.04 4.75 -10.12
N VAL A 95 -1.02 4.22 -9.43
CA VAL A 95 -0.49 2.89 -9.75
C VAL A 95 -1.46 1.76 -9.38
N LEU A 96 -2.47 2.03 -8.55
CA LEU A 96 -3.62 1.15 -8.33
C LEU A 96 -4.79 1.46 -9.29
N ASN A 97 -4.53 2.18 -10.38
CA ASN A 97 -5.50 2.57 -11.40
C ASN A 97 -6.62 3.48 -10.89
N CYS A 98 -6.35 4.27 -9.85
CA CYS A 98 -7.32 5.14 -9.18
C CYS A 98 -8.57 4.37 -8.70
N ASP A 99 -8.39 3.09 -8.33
CA ASP A 99 -9.43 2.24 -7.76
C ASP A 99 -9.52 2.51 -6.25
N ASP A 100 -10.62 3.15 -5.84
CA ASP A 100 -10.93 3.49 -4.44
C ASP A 100 -10.82 2.28 -3.50
N ASP A 101 -11.38 1.14 -3.90
CA ASP A 101 -11.47 -0.05 -3.07
C ASP A 101 -10.11 -0.73 -2.98
N ALA A 102 -9.35 -0.80 -4.08
CA ALA A 102 -7.97 -1.29 -4.07
C ALA A 102 -7.07 -0.42 -3.18
N TYR A 103 -7.23 0.91 -3.26
CA TYR A 103 -6.43 1.84 -2.48
C TYR A 103 -6.72 1.73 -0.98
N LEU A 104 -7.99 1.64 -0.60
CA LEU A 104 -8.41 1.48 0.79
C LEU A 104 -8.03 0.11 1.34
N ALA A 105 -8.14 -0.95 0.53
CA ALA A 105 -7.65 -2.28 0.87
C ALA A 105 -6.13 -2.28 1.12
N ALA A 106 -5.35 -1.59 0.26
CA ALA A 106 -3.91 -1.43 0.45
C ALA A 106 -3.57 -0.70 1.76
N ARG A 107 -4.28 0.39 2.08
CA ARG A 107 -4.12 1.13 3.34
C ARG A 107 -4.56 0.31 4.56
N ALA A 108 -5.61 -0.50 4.43
CA ALA A 108 -6.04 -1.40 5.50
C ALA A 108 -4.96 -2.45 5.80
N ILE A 109 -4.37 -3.07 4.76
CA ILE A 109 -3.21 -3.97 4.92
C ILE A 109 -2.06 -3.23 5.62
N GLN A 110 -1.74 -2.01 5.20
CA GLN A 110 -0.69 -1.19 5.84
C GLN A 110 -0.94 -1.00 7.33
N PHE A 111 -2.17 -0.64 7.70
CA PHE A 111 -2.51 -0.32 9.09
C PHE A 111 -2.62 -1.55 9.99
N PHE A 112 -3.05 -2.69 9.44
CA PHE A 112 -3.05 -3.96 10.15
C PHE A 112 -1.66 -4.60 10.24
N THR A 113 -0.70 -4.18 9.40
CA THR A 113 0.67 -4.69 9.49
C THR A 113 1.39 -4.15 10.74
N PRO A 114 2.04 -5.00 11.56
CA PRO A 114 2.81 -4.54 12.72
C PRO A 114 3.87 -3.49 12.37
N GLY A 115 3.83 -2.34 13.05
CA GLY A 115 4.73 -1.23 12.80
C GLY A 115 4.04 0.11 13.03
N ILE A 116 4.75 1.19 12.74
CA ILE A 116 4.24 2.56 12.79
C ILE A 116 3.86 2.97 11.37
N PRO A 117 2.56 3.07 11.02
CA PRO A 117 2.15 3.45 9.69
C PRO A 117 2.45 4.91 9.41
N GLN A 118 3.13 5.18 8.30
CA GLN A 118 3.36 6.51 7.74
C GLN A 118 2.52 6.68 6.48
N VAL A 119 1.85 7.82 6.37
CA VAL A 119 1.03 8.19 5.22
C VAL A 119 1.67 9.41 4.59
N TYR A 120 2.08 9.29 3.33
CA TYR A 120 2.63 10.41 2.58
C TYR A 120 1.50 11.32 2.08
N TYR A 121 1.76 12.62 2.01
CA TYR A 121 0.69 13.62 1.85
C TYR A 121 -0.06 13.50 0.52
N VAL A 122 0.62 13.11 -0.58
CA VAL A 122 -0.04 12.87 -1.87
C VAL A 122 -1.07 11.75 -1.74
N GLY A 123 -0.70 10.61 -1.14
CA GLY A 123 -1.65 9.53 -0.88
C GLY A 123 -2.72 9.92 0.13
N ALA A 124 -2.42 10.76 1.12
CA ALA A 124 -3.41 11.22 2.09
C ALA A 124 -4.63 11.89 1.42
N LEU A 125 -4.42 12.51 0.26
CA LEU A 125 -5.42 13.20 -0.54
C LEU A 125 -5.89 12.39 -1.77
N ALA A 126 -5.50 11.11 -1.86
CA ALA A 126 -5.69 10.28 -3.05
C ALA A 126 -5.25 11.03 -4.33
N GLY A 127 -4.06 11.64 -4.26
CA GLY A 127 -3.46 12.38 -5.36
C GLY A 127 -3.02 11.48 -6.50
N GLU A 128 -3.23 11.93 -7.72
CA GLU A 128 -2.87 11.22 -8.94
C GLU A 128 -1.46 11.62 -9.41
N ASN A 129 -0.95 10.94 -10.44
CA ASN A 129 0.32 11.26 -11.06
C ASN A 129 0.34 12.70 -11.61
N ASP A 130 1.29 13.51 -11.16
CA ASP A 130 1.50 14.88 -11.65
C ASP A 130 2.44 14.87 -12.88
N VAL A 131 1.90 14.45 -14.01
CA VAL A 131 2.64 14.35 -15.28
C VAL A 131 3.11 15.72 -15.78
N GLU A 132 2.31 16.76 -15.55
CA GLU A 132 2.64 18.13 -15.96
C GLU A 132 3.87 18.64 -15.22
N ASN A 133 3.98 18.38 -13.92
CA ASN A 133 5.14 18.79 -13.14
C ASN A 133 6.41 18.02 -13.52
N VAL A 134 6.29 16.74 -13.92
CA VAL A 134 7.42 16.00 -14.51
C VAL A 134 7.89 16.66 -15.80
N ILE A 135 6.97 16.99 -16.71
CA ILE A 135 7.31 17.65 -17.99
C ILE A 135 7.98 19.01 -17.74
N ARG A 136 7.44 19.79 -16.80
CA ARG A 136 7.94 21.13 -16.48
C ARG A 136 9.34 21.13 -15.87
N THR A 137 9.64 20.17 -15.00
CA THR A 137 10.88 20.15 -14.21
C THR A 137 11.96 19.25 -14.81
N GLY A 138 11.57 18.24 -15.58
CA GLY A 138 12.45 17.16 -16.02
C GLY A 138 12.80 16.14 -14.93
N GLU A 139 12.32 16.29 -13.70
CA GLU A 139 12.58 15.36 -12.59
C GLU A 139 11.45 14.35 -12.46
N GLY A 140 11.74 13.07 -12.72
CA GLY A 140 10.72 12.01 -12.74
C GLY A 140 10.02 11.77 -11.39
N ARG A 141 10.64 12.12 -10.26
CA ARG A 141 10.00 12.01 -8.93
C ARG A 141 8.92 13.05 -8.70
N GLU A 142 8.90 14.14 -9.45
CA GLU A 142 7.87 15.18 -9.33
C GLU A 142 6.46 14.65 -9.62
N ILE A 143 6.35 13.48 -10.27
CA ILE A 143 5.10 12.75 -10.48
C ILE A 143 4.32 12.46 -9.19
N ASN A 144 5.02 12.36 -8.05
CA ASN A 144 4.45 12.09 -6.73
C ASN A 144 4.86 13.18 -5.73
N ARG A 145 5.02 14.43 -6.19
CA ARG A 145 5.37 15.59 -5.35
C ARG A 145 4.54 16.83 -5.67
N HIS A 146 3.29 16.62 -6.08
CA HIS A 146 2.36 17.70 -6.37
C HIS A 146 2.28 18.68 -5.19
N ASN A 147 2.33 19.98 -5.46
CA ASN A 147 2.19 21.01 -4.44
C ASN A 147 0.73 21.46 -4.40
N PHE A 148 -0.03 20.94 -3.44
CA PHE A 148 -1.45 21.25 -3.32
C PHE A 148 -1.68 22.67 -2.80
N SER A 149 -2.60 23.40 -3.45
CA SER A 149 -3.18 24.62 -2.90
C SER A 149 -4.17 24.29 -1.78
N ILE A 150 -4.57 25.30 -1.00
CA ILE A 150 -5.61 25.12 0.03
C ILE A 150 -6.93 24.68 -0.59
N GLU A 151 -7.30 25.28 -1.73
CA GLU A 151 -8.52 24.95 -2.47
C GLU A 151 -8.50 23.51 -2.98
N GLU A 152 -7.36 23.02 -3.47
CA GLU A 152 -7.21 21.62 -3.90
C GLU A 152 -7.28 20.64 -2.73
N ILE A 153 -6.78 21.03 -1.55
CA ILE A 153 -6.91 20.24 -0.32
C ILE A 153 -8.39 20.15 0.07
N GLU A 154 -9.10 21.27 0.12
CA GLU A 154 -10.53 21.31 0.45
C GLU A 154 -11.34 20.41 -0.52
N GLN A 155 -11.08 20.51 -1.82
CA GLN A 155 -11.72 19.64 -2.82
C GLN A 155 -11.35 18.17 -2.64
N SER A 156 -10.08 17.87 -2.32
CA SER A 156 -9.62 16.50 -2.11
C SER A 156 -10.26 15.88 -0.87
N LEU A 157 -10.48 16.67 0.19
CA LEU A 157 -11.18 16.22 1.38
C LEU A 157 -12.62 15.81 1.07
N GLU A 158 -13.30 16.42 0.10
CA GLU A 158 -14.66 16.01 -0.31
C GLU A 158 -14.71 14.69 -1.08
N LYS A 159 -13.56 14.15 -1.54
CA LYS A 159 -13.52 12.86 -2.24
C LYS A 159 -13.96 11.73 -1.30
N LYS A 160 -14.87 10.88 -1.78
CA LYS A 160 -15.37 9.71 -1.02
C LYS A 160 -14.24 8.81 -0.51
N VAL A 161 -13.24 8.53 -1.35
CA VAL A 161 -12.06 7.73 -0.97
C VAL A 161 -11.27 8.36 0.17
N VAL A 162 -11.09 9.68 0.18
CA VAL A 162 -10.37 10.40 1.24
C VAL A 162 -11.17 10.37 2.54
N GLN A 163 -12.49 10.57 2.50
CA GLN A 163 -13.34 10.46 3.69
C GLN A 163 -13.33 9.04 4.29
N ARG A 164 -13.43 8.00 3.44
CA ARG A 164 -13.28 6.59 3.86
C ARG A 164 -11.92 6.32 4.47
N PHE A 165 -10.86 6.85 3.85
CA PHE A 165 -9.49 6.73 4.32
C PHE A 165 -9.25 7.41 5.68
N LEU A 166 -9.76 8.63 5.88
CA LEU A 166 -9.68 9.34 7.16
C LEU A 166 -10.41 8.60 8.28
N LYS A 167 -11.56 7.97 7.99
CA LYS A 167 -12.25 7.10 8.94
C LYS A 167 -11.40 5.88 9.31
N LEU A 168 -10.74 5.25 8.34
CA LEU A 168 -9.83 4.15 8.57
C LEU A 168 -8.60 4.56 9.42
N ILE A 169 -8.04 5.76 9.20
CA ILE A 169 -6.97 6.32 10.05
C ILE A 169 -7.44 6.46 11.50
N ARG A 170 -8.62 7.06 11.74
CA ARG A 170 -9.17 7.23 13.09
C ARG A 170 -9.34 5.88 13.78
N PHE A 171 -9.90 4.89 13.08
CA PHE A 171 -10.01 3.52 13.60
C PHE A 171 -8.65 2.93 14.00
N ARG A 172 -7.62 3.09 13.15
CA ARG A 172 -6.27 2.60 13.45
C ARG A 172 -5.62 3.29 14.66
N ASN A 173 -5.92 4.58 14.87
CA ASN A 173 -5.34 5.37 15.96
C ASN A 173 -6.05 5.14 17.30
N GLU A 174 -7.35 4.89 17.27
CA GLU A 174 -8.20 4.87 18.47
C GLU A 174 -8.45 3.45 19.00
N TYR A 175 -8.44 2.42 18.13
CA TYR A 175 -8.84 1.08 18.54
C TYR A 175 -7.70 0.31 19.22
N ASP A 176 -7.87 -0.02 20.50
CA ASP A 176 -6.78 -0.50 21.36
C ASP A 176 -6.27 -1.92 21.02
N ALA A 177 -7.00 -2.71 20.22
CA ALA A 177 -6.53 -4.03 19.78
C ALA A 177 -5.18 -3.95 19.05
N PHE A 178 -4.88 -2.86 18.35
CA PHE A 178 -3.61 -2.64 17.63
C PHE A 178 -2.38 -2.55 18.56
N ASN A 179 -2.59 -2.46 19.88
CA ASN A 179 -1.53 -2.53 20.91
C ASN A 179 -1.33 -3.95 21.46
N GLY A 180 -1.98 -4.95 20.88
CA GLY A 180 -1.98 -6.34 21.33
C GLY A 180 -1.19 -7.30 20.44
N LYS A 181 -1.78 -8.46 20.18
CA LYS A 181 -1.18 -9.55 19.41
C LYS A 181 -1.73 -9.58 17.99
N PHE A 182 -0.85 -9.43 17.02
CA PHE A 182 -1.14 -9.61 15.60
C PHE A 182 -1.07 -11.08 15.17
N LYS A 183 -1.99 -11.51 14.29
CA LYS A 183 -1.95 -12.82 13.61
C LYS A 183 -2.37 -12.68 12.14
N VAL A 184 -1.76 -13.52 11.28
CA VAL A 184 -2.23 -13.79 9.91
C VAL A 184 -3.05 -15.07 9.97
N LEU A 185 -4.33 -15.02 9.62
CA LEU A 185 -5.20 -16.19 9.60
C LEU A 185 -5.09 -16.94 8.28
N ASP A 186 -5.42 -18.23 8.29
CA ASP A 186 -5.54 -19.01 7.07
C ASP A 186 -6.80 -18.59 6.29
N CYS A 187 -6.66 -18.43 4.98
CA CYS A 187 -7.71 -18.00 4.08
C CYS A 187 -7.45 -18.53 2.66
N ALA A 188 -8.41 -18.34 1.75
CA ALA A 188 -8.18 -18.63 0.34
C ALA A 188 -7.09 -17.68 -0.22
N LYS A 189 -6.44 -18.09 -1.32
CA LYS A 189 -5.35 -17.31 -1.94
C LYS A 189 -5.80 -15.92 -2.40
N ASP A 190 -7.07 -15.78 -2.75
CA ASP A 190 -7.72 -14.54 -3.18
C ASP A 190 -8.39 -13.78 -2.02
N GLU A 191 -8.10 -14.16 -0.78
CA GLU A 191 -8.56 -13.48 0.42
C GLU A 191 -7.36 -13.02 1.26
N ILE A 192 -7.57 -12.02 2.11
CA ILE A 192 -6.65 -11.64 3.18
C ILE A 192 -7.43 -11.59 4.50
N LYS A 193 -6.91 -12.26 5.54
CA LYS A 193 -7.45 -12.22 6.90
C LYS A 193 -6.38 -11.90 7.94
N LEU A 194 -6.45 -10.72 8.52
CA LEU A 194 -5.48 -10.22 9.51
C LEU A 194 -6.20 -9.86 10.80
N THR A 195 -5.65 -10.23 11.96
CA THR A 195 -6.27 -9.91 13.25
C THR A 195 -5.32 -9.24 14.22
N TRP A 196 -5.93 -8.42 15.08
CA TRP A 196 -5.32 -7.88 16.29
C TRP A 196 -6.23 -8.19 17.49
N GLU A 197 -5.61 -8.55 18.61
CA GLU A 197 -6.32 -8.93 19.83
C GLU A 197 -5.58 -8.39 21.06
N LYS A 198 -6.28 -7.66 21.92
CA LYS A 198 -5.79 -7.17 23.21
C LYS A 198 -6.91 -7.24 24.25
N ASP A 199 -6.72 -8.06 25.27
CA ASP A 199 -7.72 -8.29 26.33
C ASP A 199 -9.09 -8.65 25.73
N SER A 200 -10.14 -7.85 25.97
CA SER A 200 -11.48 -8.04 25.38
C SER A 200 -11.68 -7.37 24.02
N LYS A 201 -10.69 -6.60 23.52
CA LYS A 201 -10.76 -5.90 22.24
C LYS A 201 -10.16 -6.77 21.13
N PHE A 202 -10.86 -6.82 20.00
CA PHE A 202 -10.50 -7.63 18.85
C PHE A 202 -10.91 -6.91 17.56
N CYS A 203 -10.06 -6.93 16.54
CA CYS A 203 -10.44 -6.57 15.19
C CYS A 203 -9.84 -7.52 14.15
N GLU A 204 -10.64 -7.83 13.14
CA GLU A 204 -10.29 -8.65 11.99
C GLU A 204 -10.52 -7.85 10.71
N LEU A 205 -9.48 -7.73 9.90
CA LEU A 205 -9.57 -7.27 8.52
C LEU A 205 -9.79 -8.47 7.60
N PHE A 206 -10.86 -8.41 6.82
CA PHE A 206 -11.13 -9.27 5.69
C PHE A 206 -11.04 -8.46 4.39
N ILE A 207 -10.35 -8.98 3.37
CA ILE A 207 -10.32 -8.42 2.03
C ILE A 207 -10.59 -9.54 1.03
N ASP A 208 -11.53 -9.31 0.11
CA ASP A 208 -11.68 -10.12 -1.10
C ASP A 208 -10.88 -9.47 -2.24
N LEU A 209 -9.80 -10.11 -2.68
CA LEU A 209 -8.93 -9.56 -3.72
C LEU A 209 -9.62 -9.49 -5.08
N LYS A 210 -10.62 -10.33 -5.37
CA LYS A 210 -11.33 -10.30 -6.65
C LYS A 210 -12.11 -8.99 -6.81
N THR A 211 -12.74 -8.54 -5.73
CA THR A 211 -13.58 -7.33 -5.71
C THR A 211 -12.87 -6.11 -5.11
N ASN A 212 -11.73 -6.31 -4.45
CA ASN A 212 -11.03 -5.34 -3.60
C ASN A 212 -11.85 -4.87 -2.38
N GLU A 213 -13.03 -5.44 -2.12
CA GLU A 213 -13.85 -5.05 -0.98
C GLU A 213 -13.17 -5.41 0.34
N SER A 214 -13.22 -4.47 1.30
CA SER A 214 -12.58 -4.62 2.60
C SER A 214 -13.58 -4.40 3.74
N VAL A 215 -13.57 -5.29 4.72
CA VAL A 215 -14.44 -5.22 5.90
C VAL A 215 -13.61 -5.46 7.16
N ILE A 216 -13.82 -4.61 8.17
CA ILE A 216 -13.27 -4.81 9.51
C ILE A 216 -14.40 -5.29 10.43
N SER A 217 -14.25 -6.48 10.99
CA SER A 217 -15.12 -6.97 12.08
C SER A 217 -14.44 -6.66 13.41
N TYR A 218 -15.11 -5.99 14.36
CA TYR A 218 -14.50 -5.61 15.64
C TYR A 218 -15.49 -5.59 16.80
N ILE A 219 -14.98 -5.61 18.03
CA ILE A 219 -15.78 -5.50 19.25
C ILE A 219 -15.99 -4.02 19.60
N ASP A 220 -17.22 -3.54 19.56
CA ASP A 220 -17.55 -2.14 19.91
C ASP A 220 -17.45 -1.86 21.42
N GLU A 221 -17.79 -0.64 21.85
CA GLU A 221 -17.77 -0.25 23.27
C GLU A 221 -18.83 -0.96 24.12
N LEU A 222 -19.86 -1.54 23.50
CA LEU A 222 -20.91 -2.31 24.17
C LEU A 222 -20.56 -3.81 24.22
N GLY A 223 -19.42 -4.22 23.67
CA GLY A 223 -19.00 -5.62 23.62
C GLY A 223 -19.62 -6.41 22.46
N ASN A 224 -20.26 -5.75 21.49
CA ASN A 224 -20.88 -6.42 20.35
C ASN A 224 -19.90 -6.56 19.19
N LEU A 225 -19.98 -7.68 18.47
CA LEU A 225 -19.28 -7.85 17.20
C LEU A 225 -20.01 -7.07 16.10
N VAL A 226 -19.37 -6.04 15.57
CA VAL A 226 -19.90 -5.17 14.51
C VAL A 226 -19.02 -5.21 13.27
N LYS A 227 -19.60 -4.88 12.12
CA LYS A 227 -18.88 -4.82 10.83
C LYS A 227 -18.77 -3.37 10.34
N TYR A 228 -17.56 -2.99 9.97
CA TYR A 228 -17.23 -1.73 9.31
C TYR A 228 -16.75 -2.04 7.88
N LYS A 229 -17.59 -1.79 6.88
CA LYS A 229 -17.15 -1.77 5.47
C LYS A 229 -16.33 -0.50 5.25
N ILE A 230 -15.07 -0.68 4.87
CA ILE A 230 -14.13 0.43 4.64
C ILE A 230 -14.61 1.25 3.45
#